data_AF-A0A2R6EPE1-F1
#
_entry.id   AF-A0A2R6EPE1-F1
#
_cell.length_a   1.000
_cell.length_b   1.000
_cell.length_c   1.000
_cell.angle_alpha   90.00
_cell.angle_beta   90.00
_cell.angle_gamma   90.00
#
_symmetry.space_group_name_H-M   'P 1'
#
loop_
_entity.id
_entity.type
_entity.pdbx_description
1 polymer ?
#
loop_
_entity_poly.entity_id
_entity_poly.type
_entity_poly.pdbx_seq_one_letter_code
_entity_poly.pdbx_strand_id
1 'polypeptide(L)' 'MPKITVEIPQELLDDMDEHVGDQKKFVNRSDAVRTSIRKTLDIMDDIDARHGRMKDNRTEQE' A
#
# COMPACT_ATOMS: atom_id res chain seq x y z
N MET A 1 11.83 -10.19 -3.89
CA MET A 1 11.11 -8.91 -3.70
C MET A 1 11.87 -7.82 -4.43
N PRO A 2 11.25 -7.11 -5.39
CA PRO A 2 11.86 -5.93 -5.99
C PRO A 2 12.13 -4.88 -4.90
N LYS A 3 13.26 -4.17 -5.02
CA LYS A 3 13.60 -3.06 -4.13
C LYS A 3 13.28 -1.76 -4.84
N ILE A 4 12.62 -0.85 -4.14
CA ILE A 4 12.36 0.51 -4.60
C ILE A 4 13.06 1.48 -3.65
N THR A 5 13.55 2.59 -4.19
CA THR A 5 14.08 3.71 -3.40
C THR A 5 13.18 4.91 -3.66
N VAL A 6 12.74 5.58 -2.61
CA VAL A 6 11.85 6.73 -2.68
C VAL A 6 12.34 7.81 -1.72
N GLU A 7 12.16 9.07 -2.09
CA GLU A 7 12.37 10.21 -1.21
C GLU A 7 11.04 10.58 -0.57
N ILE A 8 11.02 10.75 0.76
CA ILE A 8 9.84 11.17 1.51
C ILE A 8 10.23 12.28 2.49
N PRO A 9 9.33 13.24 2.73
CA PRO A 9 9.51 14.23 3.79
C PRO A 9 9.72 13.56 5.15
N GLN A 10 10.56 14.17 5.99
CA GLN A 10 10.92 13.61 7.30
C GLN A 10 9.69 13.50 8.20
N GLU A 11 8.79 14.47 8.16
CA GLU A 11 7.57 14.46 8.96
C GLU A 11 6.69 13.24 8.67
N LEU A 12 6.61 12.80 7.41
CA LEU A 12 5.83 11.61 7.04
C LEU A 12 6.51 10.33 7.48
N LEU A 13 7.84 10.31 7.52
CA LEU A 13 8.59 9.17 8.04
C LEU A 13 8.37 9.05 9.56
N ASP A 14 8.41 10.17 10.27
CA ASP A 14 8.19 10.21 11.72
C ASP A 14 6.77 9.75 12.07
N ASP A 15 5.75 10.28 11.38
CA ASP A 15 4.35 9.86 11.54
C ASP A 15 4.16 8.36 11.28
N MET A 16 4.84 7.81 10.27
CA MET A 16 4.79 6.39 9.98
C MET A 16 5.45 5.57 11.10
N ASP A 17 6.59 6.02 11.62
CA ASP A 17 7.33 5.35 12.69
C ASP A 17 6.56 5.33 14.02
N GLU A 18 5.72 6.32 14.28
CA GLU A 18 4.78 6.27 15.40
C GLU A 18 3.86 5.03 15.34
N HIS A 19 3.59 4.51 14.16
CA HIS A 19 2.74 3.34 13.92
C HIS A 19 3.51 2.03 13.67
N VAL A 20 4.85 2.04 13.71
CA VAL A 20 5.73 0.88 13.51
C VAL A 20 6.37 0.42 14.82
N GLY A 21 6.34 -0.88 15.10
CA GLY A 21 7.01 -1.51 16.25
C GLY A 21 6.21 -2.65 16.89
N ASP A 22 6.80 -3.32 17.87
CA ASP A 22 6.15 -4.41 18.60
C ASP A 22 4.89 -3.91 19.31
N GLN A 23 3.75 -4.58 19.05
CA GLN A 23 2.39 -4.19 19.47
C GLN A 23 1.76 -2.97 18.77
N LYS A 24 2.37 -2.43 17.71
CA LYS A 24 1.76 -1.38 16.88
C LYS A 24 1.09 -1.97 15.63
N LYS A 25 0.60 -1.10 14.74
CA LYS A 25 -0.15 -1.50 13.53
C LYS A 25 0.72 -2.24 12.51
N PHE A 26 2.03 -2.00 12.50
CA PHE A 26 2.96 -2.56 11.54
C PHE A 26 4.21 -3.12 12.21
N VAL A 27 4.71 -4.26 11.72
CA VAL A 27 5.90 -4.93 12.27
C VAL A 27 7.18 -4.17 11.90
N ASN A 28 7.24 -3.60 10.71
CA ASN A 28 8.37 -2.78 10.25
C ASN A 28 7.91 -1.76 9.18
N ARG A 29 8.79 -0.81 8.82
CA ARG A 29 8.49 0.22 7.80
C ARG A 29 8.08 -0.39 6.45
N SER A 30 8.79 -1.42 5.99
CA SER A 30 8.44 -2.10 4.74
C SER A 30 7.04 -2.72 4.79
N ASP A 31 6.63 -3.20 5.96
CA ASP A 31 5.31 -3.75 6.20
C ASP A 31 4.21 -2.68 6.17
N ALA A 32 4.49 -1.53 6.79
CA ALA A 32 3.64 -0.35 6.73
C ALA A 32 3.42 0.13 5.29
N VAL A 33 4.49 0.24 4.51
CA VAL A 33 4.43 0.67 3.10
C VAL A 33 3.64 -0.34 2.26
N ARG A 34 3.93 -1.65 2.38
CA ARG A 34 3.20 -2.68 1.62
C ARG A 34 1.71 -2.68 1.94
N THR A 35 1.35 -2.59 3.22
CA THR A 35 -0.05 -2.60 3.66
C THR A 35 -0.78 -1.34 3.19
N SER A 36 -0.12 -0.19 3.24
CA SER A 36 -0.68 1.08 2.78
C SER A 36 -0.94 1.06 1.28
N ILE A 37 0.01 0.56 0.48
CA ILE A 37 -0.15 0.42 -0.97
C ILE A 37 -1.31 -0.54 -1.29
N ARG A 38 -1.37 -1.71 -0.63
CA ARG A 38 -2.47 -2.67 -0.82
C ARG A 38 -3.82 -2.02 -0.55
N LYS A 39 -3.96 -1.38 0.61
CA LYS A 39 -5.22 -0.74 1.02
C LYS A 39 -5.66 0.37 0.06
N THR A 40 -4.72 1.16 -0.45
CA THR A 40 -5.04 2.19 -1.45
C THR A 40 -5.52 1.55 -2.76
N LEU A 41 -4.87 0.50 -3.24
CA LEU A 41 -5.31 -0.23 -4.45
C LEU A 41 -6.68 -0.87 -4.26
N ASP A 42 -6.93 -1.52 -3.11
CA ASP A 42 -8.24 -2.13 -2.81
C ASP A 42 -9.36 -1.06 -2.85
N ILE A 43 -9.11 0.15 -2.33
CA ILE A 43 -10.08 1.26 -2.40
C ILE A 43 -10.32 1.70 -3.84
N MET A 44 -9.26 1.78 -4.66
CA MET A 44 -9.38 2.16 -6.06
C MET A 44 -10.17 1.12 -6.86
N ASP A 45 -9.93 -0.17 -6.62
CA ASP A 45 -10.67 -1.27 -7.23
C ASP A 45 -12.15 -1.25 -6.84
N ASP A 46 -12.46 -0.99 -5.57
CA ASP A 46 -13.83 -0.82 -5.07
C ASP A 46 -14.55 0.36 -5.75
N ILE A 47 -13.83 1.47 -5.98
CA ILE A 47 -14.36 2.63 -6.70
C ILE A 47 -14.64 2.27 -8.16
N ASP A 48 -13.69 1.62 -8.83
CA ASP A 48 -13.83 1.22 -10.24
C ASP A 48 -14.96 0.20 -10.43
N ALA A 49 -15.18 -0.69 -9.46
CA ALA A 49 -16.33 -1.60 -9.43
C ALA A 49 -17.67 -0.83 -9.45
N ARG A 50 -17.79 0.18 -8.58
CA ARG A 50 -19.01 1.00 -8.44
C ARG A 50 -19.28 1.84 -9.68
N HIS A 51 -18.24 2.27 -10.38
CA HIS A 51 -18.35 3.07 -11.60
C HIS A 51 -18.41 2.24 -12.89
N GLY A 52 -18.43 0.90 -12.80
CA GLY A 52 -18.52 0.01 -13.96
C GLY A 52 -17.26 0.01 -14.84
N ARG A 53 -16.10 0.37 -14.29
CA ARG A 53 -14.82 0.47 -15.01
C ARG A 53 -13.92 -0.76 -14.89
N MET A 54 -14.39 -1.81 -14.20
CA MET A 54 -13.63 -3.06 -14.06
C MET A 54 -13.28 -3.64 -15.43
N LYS A 55 -12.02 -3.45 -15.85
CA LYS A 55 -11.41 -4.26 -16.90
C LYS A 55 -11.14 -5.63 -16.30
N ASP A 56 -11.57 -6.67 -17.00
CA ASP A 56 -11.31 -8.07 -16.62
C ASP A 56 -9.81 -8.37 -16.77
N ASN A 57 -9.00 -7.96 -15.80
CA ASN A 57 -7.56 -8.18 -15.77
C ASN A 57 -7.20 -9.63 -15.35
N ARG A 58 -8.01 -10.62 -15.72
CA ARG A 58 -7.69 -12.06 -15.58
C ARG A 58 -6.87 -12.62 -16.76
N THR A 59 -6.46 -11.79 -17.70
CA THR A 59 -5.51 -12.14 -18.75
C THR A 59 -4.18 -11.47 -18.45
N GLU A 60 -3.25 -12.17 -17.81
CA GLU A 60 -1.78 -11.95 -17.78
C GLU A 60 -1.11 -12.71 -16.61
N GLN A 61 -1.51 -13.96 -16.38
CA GLN A 61 -0.69 -14.93 -15.67
C GLN A 61 -0.65 -16.22 -16.50
N GLU A 62 0.11 -16.18 -17.61
CA GLU A 62 0.62 -17.36 -18.32
C GLU A 62 2.15 -17.27 -18.37
#